data_AF-A0A5K1EAJ3-F1
#
_entry.id   AF-A0A5K1EAJ3-F1
#
_cell.length_a   1.000
_cell.length_b   1.000
_cell.length_c   1.000
_cell.angle_alpha   90.00
_cell.angle_beta   90.00
_cell.angle_gamma   90.00
#
_symmetry.space_group_name_H-M   'P 1'
#
loop_
_entity.id
_entity.type
_entity.pdbx_description
1 polymer ?
#
loop_
_entity_poly.entity_id
_entity_poly.type
_entity_poly.pdbx_seq_one_letter_code
_entity_poly.pdbx_strand_id
1 'polypeptide(L)'
;NGRASLGDSIYRSITLDCFDPEEFLSTIDLSTEHKILDLKNRIEASVVIWQRKMHNKDVKSTWGSAVSLEKREQFEDRAETILLLIKQRFPGIPQSALDISKIQYNR
;
A
#
# COMPACT_ATOMS: atom_id res chain seq x y z
N ASN A 1 11.84 1.75 -2.11
CA ASN A 1 10.90 2.32 -3.12
C ASN A 1 9.57 1.56 -3.00
N GLY A 2 8.43 2.08 -3.48
CA GLY A 2 7.13 1.42 -3.22
C GLY A 2 7.06 -0.04 -3.71
N ARG A 3 7.68 -0.35 -4.86
CA ARG A 3 7.82 -1.73 -5.36
C ARG A 3 8.56 -2.65 -4.39
N ALA A 4 9.66 -2.21 -3.79
CA ALA A 4 10.43 -3.00 -2.83
C ALA A 4 9.63 -3.28 -1.54
N SER A 5 8.78 -2.35 -1.12
CA SER A 5 7.89 -2.53 0.04
C SER A 5 6.75 -3.51 -0.26
N LEU A 6 6.12 -3.40 -1.44
CA LEU A 6 5.08 -4.32 -1.88
C LEU A 6 5.62 -5.69 -2.28
N GLY A 7 6.87 -5.80 -2.73
CA GLY A 7 7.34 -6.97 -3.48
C GLY A 7 6.71 -7.06 -4.88
N ASP A 8 7.34 -7.85 -5.75
CA ASP A 8 7.04 -7.85 -7.18
C ASP A 8 5.62 -8.32 -7.52
N SER A 9 5.12 -9.36 -6.84
CA SER A 9 3.78 -9.90 -7.09
C SER A 9 2.70 -8.88 -6.79
N ILE A 10 2.74 -8.28 -5.60
CA ILE A 10 1.72 -7.31 -5.16
C ILE A 10 1.81 -6.03 -5.99
N TYR A 11 3.03 -5.55 -6.26
CA TYR A 11 3.24 -4.39 -7.12
C TYR A 11 2.65 -4.62 -8.51
N ARG A 12 2.87 -5.79 -9.11
CA ARG A 12 2.29 -6.13 -10.41
C ARG A 12 0.77 -6.09 -10.37
N SER A 13 0.13 -6.72 -9.38
CA SER A 13 -1.34 -6.74 -9.28
C SER A 13 -1.93 -5.34 -9.11
N ILE A 14 -1.38 -4.51 -8.23
CA ILE A 14 -1.87 -3.15 -7.97
C ILE A 14 -1.69 -2.24 -9.20
N THR A 15 -0.73 -2.53 -10.07
CA THR A 15 -0.39 -1.71 -11.25
C THR A 15 -0.99 -2.21 -12.57
N LEU A 16 -1.85 -3.23 -12.55
CA LEU A 16 -2.59 -3.70 -13.72
C LEU A 16 -3.55 -2.64 -14.26
N ASP A 17 -3.87 -2.67 -15.55
CA ASP A 17 -4.81 -1.69 -16.12
C ASP A 17 -6.24 -1.90 -15.57
N CYS A 18 -6.66 -3.15 -15.37
CA CYS A 18 -7.88 -3.51 -14.65
C CYS A 18 -7.52 -4.05 -13.25
N PHE A 19 -8.28 -3.67 -12.23
CA PHE A 19 -8.04 -4.09 -10.86
C PHE A 19 -9.36 -4.24 -10.11
N ASP A 20 -9.56 -5.42 -9.53
CA ASP A 20 -10.60 -5.68 -8.55
C ASP A 20 -9.93 -5.98 -7.20
N PRO A 21 -10.18 -5.17 -6.16
CA PRO A 21 -9.59 -5.38 -4.84
C PRO A 21 -10.05 -6.69 -4.17
N GLU A 22 -11.26 -7.16 -4.47
CA GLU A 22 -11.82 -8.41 -3.93
C GLU A 22 -11.11 -9.61 -4.56
N GLU A 23 -10.96 -9.62 -5.89
CA GLU A 23 -10.17 -10.62 -6.62
C GLU A 23 -8.72 -10.60 -6.14
N PHE A 24 -8.10 -9.42 -6.02
CA PHE A 24 -6.74 -9.28 -5.51
C PHE A 24 -6.58 -9.96 -4.15
N LEU A 25 -7.46 -9.65 -3.19
CA LEU A 25 -7.39 -10.24 -1.85
C LEU A 25 -7.61 -11.76 -1.86
N SER A 26 -8.37 -12.31 -2.82
CA SER A 26 -8.53 -13.75 -2.99
C SER A 26 -7.24 -14.47 -3.42
N THR A 27 -6.32 -13.74 -4.09
CA THR A 27 -5.01 -14.28 -4.52
C THR A 27 -3.93 -14.19 -3.45
N ILE A 28 -4.18 -13.46 -2.36
CA ILE A 28 -3.23 -13.31 -1.27
C ILE A 28 -3.53 -14.32 -0.16
N ASP A 29 -2.49 -14.93 0.36
CA ASP A 29 -2.59 -15.79 1.53
C ASP A 29 -2.86 -14.95 2.80
N LEU A 30 -4.12 -14.95 3.22
CA LEU A 30 -4.62 -14.26 4.41
C LEU A 30 -4.97 -15.25 5.54
N SER A 31 -4.36 -16.43 5.54
CA SER A 31 -4.75 -17.54 6.42
C SER A 31 -4.42 -17.31 7.90
N THR A 32 -3.56 -16.33 8.23
CA THR A 32 -3.16 -16.01 9.60
C THR A 32 -3.13 -14.51 9.83
N GLU A 33 -3.33 -14.11 11.08
CA GLU A 33 -3.24 -12.72 11.51
C GLU A 33 -1.90 -12.07 11.13
N HIS A 34 -0.78 -12.80 11.28
CA HIS A 34 0.54 -12.31 10.91
C HIS A 34 0.65 -11.97 9.41
N LYS A 35 0.06 -12.80 8.54
CA LYS A 35 0.06 -12.54 7.08
C LYS A 35 -0.81 -11.35 6.71
N ILE A 36 -1.97 -11.21 7.35
CA ILE A 36 -2.86 -10.05 7.16
C ILE A 36 -2.14 -8.76 7.59
N LEU A 37 -1.47 -8.80 8.75
CA LEU A 37 -0.72 -7.66 9.27
C LEU A 37 0.50 -7.33 8.40
N ASP A 38 1.21 -8.32 7.87
CA ASP A 38 2.30 -8.12 6.91
C ASP A 38 1.81 -7.39 5.65
N LEU A 39 0.70 -7.85 5.07
CA LEU A 39 0.09 -7.18 3.91
C LEU A 39 -0.25 -5.72 4.23
N LYS A 40 -0.94 -5.48 5.36
CA LYS A 40 -1.30 -4.12 5.81
C LYS A 40 -0.05 -3.22 5.90
N ASN A 41 0.99 -3.68 6.59
CA ASN A 41 2.25 -2.94 6.76
C ASN A 41 2.92 -2.61 5.41
N ARG A 42 2.94 -3.55 4.48
CA ARG A 42 3.56 -3.36 3.15
C ARG A 42 2.81 -2.35 2.31
N ILE A 43 1.48 -2.37 2.35
CA ILE A 43 0.64 -1.39 1.65
C ILE A 43 0.83 0.00 2.26
N GLU A 44 0.73 0.13 3.58
CA GLU A 44 0.92 1.42 4.28
C GLU A 44 2.30 2.03 4.01
N ALA A 45 3.36 1.22 4.09
CA ALA A 45 4.71 1.68 3.76
C ALA A 45 4.80 2.22 2.33
N SER A 46 4.10 1.60 1.40
CA SER A 46 4.11 1.98 -0.01
C SER A 46 3.37 3.29 -0.25
N VAL A 47 2.19 3.45 0.36
CA VAL A 47 1.42 4.71 0.37
C VAL A 47 2.27 5.85 0.92
N VAL A 48 2.90 5.66 2.08
CA VAL A 48 3.78 6.69 2.68
C VAL A 48 4.94 7.06 1.76
N ILE A 49 5.56 6.08 1.08
CA ILE A 49 6.64 6.35 0.13
C ILE A 49 6.13 7.14 -1.09
N TRP A 50 4.95 6.81 -1.61
CA TRP A 50 4.36 7.48 -2.77
C TRP A 50 3.96 8.92 -2.43
N GLN A 51 3.31 9.14 -1.29
CA GLN A 51 2.95 10.47 -0.80
C GLN A 51 4.18 11.37 -0.61
N ARG A 52 5.25 10.86 0.02
CA ARG A 52 6.51 11.61 0.17
C ARG A 52 7.13 12.00 -1.18
N LYS A 53 7.05 11.11 -2.17
CA LYS A 53 7.55 11.37 -3.53
C LYS A 53 6.69 12.36 -4.32
N MET A 54 5.39 12.45 -4.03
CA MET A 54 4.49 13.41 -4.66
C MET A 54 4.76 14.83 -4.12
N HIS A 55 5.00 14.95 -2.81
CA HIS A 55 5.25 16.24 -2.14
C HIS A 55 6.66 16.79 -2.41
N ASN A 56 7.68 15.92 -2.42
CA ASN A 56 9.05 16.32 -2.78
C ASN A 56 9.22 16.34 -4.30
N LYS A 57 8.72 17.39 -4.97
CA LYS A 57 8.89 17.60 -6.42
C LYS A 57 10.34 17.83 -6.87
N ASP A 58 11.28 18.03 -5.95
CA ASP A 58 12.64 18.45 -6.28
C ASP A 58 13.71 17.36 -6.14
N VAL A 59 14.55 17.32 -7.19
CA VAL A 59 15.80 16.55 -7.35
C VAL A 59 15.64 15.04 -7.50
N LYS A 60 15.58 14.59 -8.77
CA LYS A 60 15.73 13.18 -9.21
C LYS A 60 14.71 12.21 -8.59
N SER A 61 13.42 12.44 -8.83
CA SER A 61 12.45 11.36 -8.61
C SER A 61 12.77 10.21 -9.58
N THR A 62 13.30 9.09 -9.08
CA THR A 62 13.48 7.82 -9.82
C THR A 62 12.14 7.21 -10.28
N TRP A 63 11.03 7.91 -10.07
CA TRP A 63 9.77 7.67 -10.77
C TRP A 63 9.68 8.42 -12.12
N GLY A 64 10.82 8.96 -12.58
CA GLY A 64 10.99 9.78 -13.77
C GLY A 64 10.17 9.27 -14.94
N SER A 65 9.31 10.16 -15.44
CA SER A 65 8.57 10.11 -16.72
C SER A 65 7.76 8.86 -17.10
N ALA A 66 7.85 7.74 -16.38
CA ALA A 66 7.29 6.46 -16.84
C ALA A 66 5.83 6.19 -16.40
N VAL A 67 5.37 6.81 -15.32
CA VAL A 67 4.00 6.67 -14.80
C VAL A 67 3.36 8.05 -14.68
N SER A 68 2.22 8.25 -15.36
CA SER A 68 1.44 9.49 -15.34
C SER A 68 0.92 9.81 -13.94
N LEU A 69 0.55 11.07 -13.69
CA LEU A 69 -0.08 11.47 -12.42
C LEU A 69 -1.37 10.70 -12.16
N GLU A 70 -2.22 10.58 -13.18
CA GLU A 70 -3.47 9.80 -13.14
C GLU A 70 -3.24 8.35 -12.70
N LYS A 71 -2.25 7.66 -13.26
CA LYS A 71 -1.92 6.29 -12.83
C LYS A 71 -1.44 6.22 -11.38
N ARG A 72 -0.81 7.29 -10.86
CA ARG A 72 -0.38 7.33 -9.45
C ARG A 72 -1.57 7.49 -8.52
N GLU A 73 -2.49 8.40 -8.84
CA GLU A 73 -3.74 8.59 -8.08
C GLU A 73 -4.55 7.28 -8.07
N GLN A 74 -4.63 6.58 -9.21
CA GLN A 74 -5.26 5.25 -9.27
C GLN A 74 -4.60 4.23 -8.35
N PHE A 75 -3.27 4.20 -8.26
CA PHE A 75 -2.57 3.25 -7.37
C PHE A 75 -2.76 3.58 -5.89
N GLU A 76 -2.88 4.87 -5.55
CA GLU A 76 -3.18 5.33 -4.21
C GLU A 76 -4.61 4.94 -3.80
N ASP A 77 -5.61 5.24 -4.64
CA ASP A 77 -7.02 4.86 -4.42
C ASP A 77 -7.19 3.34 -4.23
N ARG A 78 -6.49 2.54 -5.04
CA ARG A 78 -6.47 1.08 -4.89
C ARG A 78 -5.87 0.65 -3.56
N ALA A 79 -4.76 1.24 -3.15
CA ALA A 79 -4.12 0.91 -1.88
C ALA A 79 -5.02 1.26 -0.68
N GLU A 80 -5.68 2.42 -0.71
CA GLU A 80 -6.65 2.83 0.32
C GLU A 80 -7.86 1.88 0.38
N THR A 81 -8.38 1.49 -0.79
CA THR A 81 -9.48 0.52 -0.89
C THR A 81 -9.10 -0.82 -0.28
N ILE A 82 -7.90 -1.33 -0.56
CA ILE A 82 -7.42 -2.59 0.04
C ILE A 82 -7.32 -2.47 1.57
N LEU A 83 -6.79 -1.35 2.09
CA LEU A 83 -6.70 -1.12 3.54
C LEU A 83 -8.08 -1.06 4.19
N LEU A 84 -9.06 -0.44 3.54
CA LEU A 84 -10.45 -0.41 4.00
C LEU A 84 -11.06 -1.81 4.06
N LEU A 85 -10.88 -2.62 3.00
CA LEU A 85 -11.38 -3.99 2.97
C LEU A 85 -10.73 -4.88 4.03
N ILE A 86 -9.42 -4.74 4.25
CA ILE A 86 -8.72 -5.45 5.35
C ILE A 86 -9.37 -5.11 6.69
N LYS A 87 -9.65 -3.82 6.95
CA LYS A 87 -10.30 -3.37 8.19
C LYS A 87 -11.72 -3.93 8.35
N GLN A 88 -12.48 -4.01 7.27
CA GLN A 88 -13.84 -4.54 7.27
C GLN A 88 -13.86 -6.06 7.49
N ARG A 89 -12.98 -6.80 6.81
CA ARG A 89 -12.90 -8.27 6.90
C ARG A 89 -12.28 -8.75 8.20
N PHE A 90 -11.35 -7.98 8.76
CA PHE A 90 -10.58 -8.37 9.93
C PHE A 90 -10.58 -7.24 11.00
N PRO A 91 -11.73 -6.98 11.65
CA PRO A 91 -11.89 -5.84 12.57
C PRO A 91 -11.03 -5.93 13.85
N GLY A 92 -10.46 -7.11 14.16
CA GLY A 92 -9.65 -7.35 15.36
C GLY A 92 -8.14 -7.45 15.13
N ILE A 93 -7.63 -7.12 13.93
CA ILE A 93 -6.18 -7.25 13.65
C ILE A 93 -5.35 -6.32 14.54
N PRO A 94 -4.12 -6.71 14.90
CA PRO A 94 -3.21 -5.87 15.65
C PRO A 94 -2.92 -4.55 14.94
N GLN A 95 -2.50 -3.55 15.73
CA GLN A 95 -2.05 -2.28 15.20
C GLN A 95 -0.85 -2.48 14.26
N SER A 96 -0.82 -1.73 13.16
CA SER A 96 0.32 -1.80 12.24
C SER A 96 1.55 -1.14 12.83
N ALA A 97 2.71 -1.39 12.22
CA ALA A 97 3.95 -0.72 12.61
C ALA A 97 3.86 0.80 12.44
N LEU A 98 3.11 1.27 11.43
CA LEU A 98 2.85 2.69 11.24
C LEU A 98 1.95 3.27 12.34
N ASP A 99 0.87 2.56 12.71
CA ASP A 99 -0.03 2.97 13.80
C ASP A 99 0.74 3.08 15.12
N ILE A 100 1.54 2.06 15.45
CA ILE A 100 2.37 2.03 16.66
C ILE A 100 3.38 3.19 16.65
N SER A 101 4.05 3.43 15.51
CA SER A 101 4.99 4.54 15.38
C SER A 101 4.32 5.90 15.54
N LYS A 102 3.12 6.08 14.96
CA LYS A 102 2.33 7.31 15.11
C LYS A 102 1.95 7.56 16.58
N ILE A 103 1.64 6.51 17.35
CA ILE A 103 1.34 6.63 18.78
C ILE A 103 2.62 6.96 19.57
N GLN A 104 3.71 6.23 19.32
CA GLN A 104 4.97 6.37 20.06
C GLN A 104 5.60 7.76 19.89
N TYR A 105 5.50 8.34 18.70
CA TYR A 105 6.13 9.61 18.36
C TYR A 105 5.15 10.79 18.26
N ASN A 106 3.87 10.59 18.63
CA ASN A 106 2.93 11.70 18.79
C ASN A 106 3.41 12.59 19.94
N ARG A 107 3.46 13.91 19.72
CA ARG A 107 3.81 14.91 20.73
C ARG A 107 2.64 15.86 20.93
#